data_AF-A0A3S3S4D6-F1
#
_entry.id   AF-A0A3S3S4D6-F1
#
_cell.length_a   1.000
_cell.length_b   1.000
_cell.length_c   1.000
_cell.angle_alpha   90.00
_cell.angle_beta   90.00
_cell.angle_gamma   90.00
#
_symmetry.space_group_name_H-M   'P 1'
#
loop_
_entity.id
_entity.type
_entity.pdbx_description
1 polymer ?
#
loop_
_entity_poly.entity_id
_entity_poly.type
_entity_poly.pdbx_seq_one_letter_code
_entity_poly.pdbx_strand_id
1 'polypeptide(L)'
;MEITVIEAKSTPASASTAQLCHVCGDRASGRHYGVASCDGCRGFFKRSVRRNLVFNCKETGNCVIDVARRNQCQACRFKKCLEVNMRREGKCQLFLSNHDHLNSE
;
A
#
# COMPACT_ATOMS: atom_id res chain seq x y z
N MET A 1 27.37 -46.76 -7.07
CA MET A 1 28.21 -45.56 -6.87
C MET A 1 28.09 -44.74 -8.14
N GLU A 2 27.39 -43.63 -8.21
CA GLU A 2 26.69 -42.79 -7.23
C GLU A 2 25.47 -42.20 -7.96
N ILE A 3 24.34 -42.09 -7.27
CA ILE A 3 23.18 -41.34 -7.75
C ILE A 3 23.49 -39.87 -7.48
N THR A 4 23.50 -39.04 -8.53
CA THR A 4 23.59 -37.58 -8.38
C THR A 4 22.38 -37.07 -7.60
N VAL A 5 22.64 -36.61 -6.38
CA VAL A 5 21.66 -35.92 -5.54
C VAL A 5 21.32 -34.59 -6.20
N ILE A 6 20.09 -34.45 -6.68
CA ILE A 6 19.49 -33.13 -6.94
C ILE A 6 19.24 -32.48 -5.59
N GLU A 7 20.13 -31.57 -5.18
CA GLU A 7 19.93 -30.74 -4.00
C GLU A 7 18.65 -29.91 -4.20
N ALA A 8 17.60 -30.24 -3.43
CA ALA A 8 16.49 -29.34 -3.22
C ALA A 8 17.05 -28.08 -2.52
N LYS A 9 17.29 -27.02 -3.31
CA LYS A 9 17.68 -25.71 -2.77
C LYS A 9 16.51 -25.18 -1.95
N SER A 10 16.56 -25.43 -0.64
CA SER A 10 15.75 -24.80 0.37
C SER A 10 15.79 -23.28 0.17
N THR A 11 14.69 -22.71 -0.30
CA THR A 11 14.44 -21.26 -0.25
C THR A 11 14.59 -20.80 1.20
N PRO A 12 15.51 -19.88 1.53
CA PRO A 12 15.58 -19.36 2.88
C PRO A 12 14.35 -18.49 3.11
N ALA A 13 13.47 -18.95 4.00
CA ALA A 13 12.49 -18.09 4.63
C ALA A 13 13.22 -16.99 5.43
N SER A 14 12.67 -15.78 5.40
CA SER A 14 12.94 -14.62 6.28
C SER A 14 14.25 -13.83 6.08
N ALA A 15 14.31 -13.05 4.99
CA ALA A 15 14.84 -11.69 5.06
C ALA A 15 13.67 -10.75 4.78
N SER A 16 13.22 -9.98 5.78
CA SER A 16 12.12 -9.03 5.61
C SER A 16 12.55 -7.92 4.65
N THR A 17 12.24 -8.07 3.36
CA THR A 17 12.40 -6.99 2.38
C THR A 17 11.55 -5.81 2.85
N ALA A 18 12.20 -4.80 3.44
CA ALA A 18 11.54 -3.63 3.98
C ALA A 18 10.66 -3.01 2.88
N GLN A 19 9.34 -3.12 3.06
CA GLN A 19 8.38 -2.61 2.08
C GLN A 19 8.43 -1.08 2.09
N LEU A 20 8.33 -0.47 0.91
CA LEU A 20 8.25 0.99 0.78
C LEU A 20 6.79 1.46 0.76
N CYS A 21 6.57 2.69 1.20
CA CYS A 21 5.28 3.33 1.14
C CYS A 21 4.95 3.65 -0.32
N HIS A 22 3.89 3.04 -0.87
CA HIS A 22 3.48 3.29 -2.26
C HIS A 22 3.05 4.74 -2.54
N VAL A 23 2.78 5.54 -1.50
CA VAL A 23 2.37 6.94 -1.65
C VAL A 23 3.57 7.88 -1.77
N CYS A 24 4.63 7.69 -0.98
CA CYS A 24 5.72 8.67 -0.86
C CYS A 24 7.14 8.07 -0.85
N GLY A 25 7.28 6.76 -0.98
CA GLY A 25 8.57 6.07 -1.00
C GLY A 25 9.27 5.90 0.36
N ASP A 26 8.75 6.47 1.44
CA ASP A 26 9.27 6.29 2.81
C ASP A 26 9.18 4.81 3.27
N ARG A 27 9.92 4.43 4.33
CA ARG A 27 9.84 3.08 4.90
C ARG A 27 8.41 2.78 5.38
N ALA A 28 7.80 1.71 4.87
CA ALA A 28 6.47 1.32 5.31
C ALA A 28 6.52 0.71 6.72
N SER A 29 5.52 1.04 7.55
CA SER A 29 5.33 0.41 8.86
C SER A 29 4.44 -0.83 8.78
N GLY A 30 3.80 -1.06 7.63
CA GLY A 30 2.92 -2.21 7.37
C GLY A 30 1.89 -1.90 6.28
N ARG A 31 0.88 -2.76 6.16
CA ARG A 31 -0.27 -2.57 5.28
C ARG A 31 -1.37 -1.80 6.01
N HIS A 32 -1.70 -0.60 5.54
CA HIS A 32 -2.76 0.23 6.09
C HIS A 32 -3.76 0.57 4.99
N TYR A 33 -5.06 0.40 5.26
CA TYR A 33 -6.11 0.67 4.27
C TYR A 33 -5.92 -0.09 2.95
N GLY A 34 -5.36 -1.30 3.01
CA GLY A 34 -5.12 -2.17 1.85
C GLY A 34 -3.75 -2.03 1.19
N VAL A 35 -2.93 -1.02 1.53
CA VAL A 35 -1.67 -0.71 0.81
C VAL A 35 -0.49 -0.62 1.78
N ALA A 36 0.71 -1.00 1.37
CA ALA A 36 1.90 -0.75 2.16
C ALA A 36 2.18 0.76 2.26
N SER A 37 2.19 1.28 3.50
CA SER A 37 2.35 2.72 3.75
C SER A 37 3.13 3.02 5.02
N CYS A 38 3.78 4.18 5.07
CA CYS A 38 4.39 4.72 6.29
C CYS A 38 3.34 5.31 7.24
N ASP A 39 3.71 5.57 8.49
CA ASP A 39 2.79 6.13 9.49
C ASP A 39 2.30 7.54 9.13
N GLY A 40 3.12 8.32 8.42
CA GLY A 40 2.74 9.64 7.92
C GLY A 40 1.56 9.59 6.95
N CYS A 41 1.62 8.72 5.95
CA CYS A 41 0.54 8.57 4.95
C CYS A 41 -0.68 7.85 5.53
N ARG A 42 -0.49 6.86 6.39
CA ARG A 42 -1.56 6.23 7.19
C ARG A 42 -2.36 7.27 7.98
N GLY A 43 -1.66 8.09 8.79
CA GLY A 43 -2.28 9.08 9.65
C GLY A 43 -2.95 10.21 8.86
N PHE A 44 -2.31 10.65 7.76
CA PHE A 44 -2.90 11.61 6.84
C PHE A 44 -4.21 11.10 6.25
N PHE A 45 -4.21 9.91 5.64
CA PHE A 45 -5.40 9.32 5.02
C PHE A 45 -6.54 9.16 6.02
N LYS A 46 -6.25 8.65 7.24
CA LYS A 46 -7.23 8.52 8.32
C LYS A 46 -7.93 9.84 8.63
N ARG A 47 -7.17 10.94 8.80
CA ARG A 47 -7.74 12.26 9.13
C ARG A 47 -8.55 12.83 7.98
N SER A 48 -8.05 12.68 6.74
CA SER A 48 -8.72 13.15 5.53
C SER A 48 -10.09 12.49 5.36
N VAL A 49 -10.16 11.16 5.50
CA VAL A 49 -11.42 10.42 5.36
C VAL A 49 -12.37 10.68 6.53
N ARG A 50 -11.90 10.60 7.78
CA ARG A 50 -12.77 10.75 8.97
C ARG A 50 -13.47 12.10 9.01
N ARG A 51 -12.78 13.16 8.58
CA ARG A 51 -13.31 14.53 8.60
C ARG A 51 -13.86 14.97 7.24
N ASN A 52 -13.91 14.05 6.27
CA ASN A 52 -14.31 14.34 4.89
C ASN A 52 -13.65 15.61 4.33
N LEU A 53 -12.33 15.75 4.53
CA LEU A 53 -11.60 16.95 4.15
C LEU A 53 -11.51 17.06 2.63
N VAL A 54 -11.86 18.23 2.13
CA VAL A 54 -11.64 18.61 0.73
C VAL A 54 -10.37 19.46 0.67
N PHE A 55 -9.44 19.06 -0.18
CA PHE A 55 -8.19 19.77 -0.39
C PHE A 55 -8.14 20.34 -1.80
N ASN A 56 -7.62 21.56 -1.93
CA ASN A 56 -7.36 22.19 -3.22
C ASN A 56 -5.86 22.21 -3.50
N CYS A 57 -5.46 21.86 -4.73
CA CYS A 57 -4.10 22.05 -5.19
C CYS A 57 -3.90 23.52 -5.57
N LYS A 58 -2.75 24.10 -5.23
CA LYS A 58 -2.37 25.46 -5.64
C LYS A 58 -1.65 25.51 -7.00
N GLU A 59 -1.29 24.34 -7.52
CA GLU A 59 -0.56 24.13 -8.76
C GLU A 59 -1.47 23.40 -9.78
N THR A 60 -0.90 22.55 -10.65
CA THR A 60 -1.60 21.83 -11.73
C THR A 60 -2.23 20.48 -11.31
N GLY A 61 -2.27 20.15 -10.02
CA GLY A 61 -2.85 18.88 -9.55
C GLY A 61 -1.98 17.62 -9.75
N ASN A 62 -0.68 17.81 -10.07
CA ASN A 62 0.30 16.74 -10.31
C ASN A 62 1.59 16.92 -9.48
N CYS A 63 1.49 17.45 -8.25
CA CYS A 63 2.65 17.65 -7.39
C CYS A 63 3.34 16.31 -7.05
N VAL A 64 4.68 16.30 -7.07
CA VAL A 64 5.47 15.12 -6.70
C VAL A 64 5.31 14.81 -5.21
N ILE A 65 5.02 13.56 -4.89
CA ILE A 65 4.84 13.07 -3.51
C ILE A 65 6.01 12.15 -3.17
N ASP A 66 7.00 12.70 -2.47
CA ASP A 66 8.14 11.98 -1.91
C ASP A 66 8.30 12.29 -0.41
N VAL A 67 9.30 11.70 0.25
CA VAL A 67 9.54 11.88 1.69
C VAL A 67 9.71 13.35 2.07
N ALA A 68 10.42 14.14 1.25
CA ALA A 68 10.74 15.53 1.53
C ALA A 68 9.56 16.48 1.28
N ARG A 69 8.73 16.19 0.28
CA ARG A 69 7.73 17.13 -0.26
C ARG A 69 6.28 16.70 -0.07
N ARG A 70 6.01 15.50 0.47
CA ARG A 70 4.63 14.99 0.72
C ARG A 70 3.73 15.90 1.55
N ASN A 71 4.26 16.88 2.27
CA ASN A 71 3.46 17.84 3.05
C ASN A 71 3.15 19.15 2.30
N GLN A 72 3.78 19.40 1.13
CA GLN A 72 3.60 20.66 0.38
C GLN A 72 2.23 20.75 -0.29
N CYS A 73 1.66 19.63 -0.75
CA CYS A 73 0.33 19.61 -1.36
C CYS A 73 -0.53 18.47 -0.82
N GLN A 74 -1.49 18.82 0.04
CA GLN A 74 -2.43 17.85 0.62
C GLN A 74 -3.37 17.25 -0.44
N ALA A 75 -3.78 18.03 -1.44
CA ALA A 75 -4.65 17.57 -2.51
C ALA A 75 -4.00 16.46 -3.33
N CYS A 76 -2.79 16.69 -3.86
CA CYS A 76 -2.07 15.69 -4.64
C CYS A 76 -1.67 14.48 -3.78
N ARG A 77 -1.33 14.69 -2.50
CA ARG A 77 -1.05 13.57 -1.59
C ARG A 77 -2.28 12.69 -1.39
N PHE A 78 -3.46 13.28 -1.17
CA PHE A 78 -4.69 12.52 -0.98
C PHE A 78 -5.14 11.84 -2.27
N LYS A 79 -5.04 12.52 -3.41
CA LYS A 79 -5.22 11.93 -4.74
C LYS A 79 -4.31 10.70 -4.91
N LYS A 80 -3.02 10.82 -4.60
CA LYS A 80 -2.06 9.71 -4.68
C LYS A 80 -2.43 8.54 -3.76
N CYS A 81 -2.92 8.81 -2.54
CA CYS A 81 -3.42 7.75 -1.66
C CYS A 81 -4.54 6.94 -2.32
N LEU A 82 -5.48 7.61 -3.00
CA LEU A 82 -6.58 6.93 -3.70
C LEU A 82 -6.07 6.18 -4.94
N GLU A 83 -5.18 6.77 -5.72
CA GLU A 83 -4.58 6.16 -6.92
C GLU A 83 -3.84 4.85 -6.61
N VAL A 84 -3.19 4.75 -5.45
CA VAL A 84 -2.54 3.50 -5.01
C VAL A 84 -3.50 2.53 -4.33
N ASN A 85 -4.80 2.80 -4.37
CA ASN A 85 -5.88 2.00 -3.80
C ASN A 85 -5.93 1.96 -2.26
N MET A 86 -5.60 3.06 -1.56
CA MET A 86 -5.95 3.16 -0.14
C MET A 86 -7.48 3.26 0.00
N ARG A 87 -8.07 2.27 0.68
CA ARG A 87 -9.53 2.12 0.79
C ARG A 87 -10.07 2.85 2.02
N ARG A 88 -11.18 3.57 1.85
CA ARG A 88 -11.90 4.24 2.96
C ARG A 88 -12.48 3.23 3.95
N GLU A 89 -12.90 2.07 3.44
CA GLU A 89 -13.37 0.95 4.23
C GLU A 89 -12.15 0.12 4.67
N GLY A 90 -11.86 0.10 5.98
CA GLY A 90 -10.80 -0.70 6.59
C GLY A 90 -11.08 -2.21 6.59
N LYS A 91 -11.84 -2.72 5.61
CA LYS A 91 -12.01 -4.16 5.40
C LYS A 91 -10.68 -4.70 4.90
N CYS A 92 -9.90 -5.25 5.82
CA CYS A 92 -8.89 -6.23 5.48
C CYS A 92 -9.59 -7.32 4.67
N GLN A 93 -9.36 -7.40 3.36
CA GLN A 93 -9.60 -8.64 2.62
C GLN A 93 -8.51 -9.63 3.05
N LEU A 94 -8.61 -10.10 4.28
CA LEU A 94 -8.12 -11.42 4.63
C LEU A 94 -9.25 -12.35 4.21
N PHE A 95 -8.92 -13.36 3.41
CA PHE A 95 -9.83 -14.32 2.73
C PHE A 95 -10.55 -13.79 1.49
N LEU A 96 -9.92 -13.94 0.32
CA LEU A 96 -10.55 -14.51 -0.88
C LEU A 96 -9.43 -15.06 -1.78
N SER A 97 -8.91 -16.21 -1.39
CA SER A 97 -8.23 -17.13 -2.30
C SER A 97 -8.85 -18.51 -2.09
N ASN A 98 -9.78 -18.83 -3.01
CA ASN A 98 -10.33 -20.15 -3.35
C ASN A 98 -11.48 -20.73 -2.50
N HIS A 99 -12.73 -20.44 -2.89
CA HIS A 99 -13.78 -21.45 -3.08
C HIS A 99 -14.73 -20.97 -4.19
N ASP A 100 -14.57 -21.60 -5.34
CA ASP A 100 -15.61 -22.00 -6.29
C ASP A 100 -16.07 -21.04 -7.40
N HIS A 101 -15.54 -21.37 -8.56
CA HIS A 101 -16.23 -21.32 -9.84
C HIS A 101 -17.23 -22.50 -9.89
N LEU A 102 -18.51 -22.29 -9.54
CA LEU A 102 -19.62 -23.07 -10.12
C LEU A 102 -21.01 -22.46 -9.83
N ASN A 103 -21.71 -22.13 -10.93
CA ASN A 103 -23.17 -21.96 -11.15
C ASN A 103 -23.91 -20.89 -10.32
N SER A 104 -24.63 -19.91 -10.89
CA SER A 104 -25.61 -19.94 -11.99
C SER A 104 -26.57 -21.12 -11.91
N GLU A 105 -27.51 -21.06 -10.96
CA GLU A 105 -28.96 -21.35 -11.06
C GLU A 105 -29.59 -21.26 -9.67
#